data_AF-A0A4C1Y3R5-F1
#
_entry.id   AF-A0A4C1Y3R5-F1
#
_cell.length_a   1.000
_cell.length_b   1.000
_cell.length_c   1.000
_cell.angle_alpha   90.00
_cell.angle_beta   90.00
_cell.angle_gamma   90.00
#
_symmetry.space_group_name_H-M   'P 1'
#
loop_
_entity.id
_entity.type
_entity.pdbx_description
1 polymer ?
#
loop_
_entity_poly.entity_id
_entity_poly.type
_entity_poly.pdbx_seq_one_letter_code
_entity_poly.pdbx_strand_id
1 'polypeptide(L)'
;MAMKEKYKPIIENSSDAGRLLCDLHHSKTVTRHSLLTNSLNKTSKNGLRSLSRDKYLFGQNLSGKLSDLKLISKSASDMKKQTFKSNTPIKTISRQRIAHTDNLNSKRPPRLAAPTAIRPRLGKHQPTIRKGSNYNNQPLEHRRYNLR
;
A
#
# COMPACT_ATOMS: atom_id res chain seq x y z
N MET A 1 -60.03 -7.78 -22.25
CA MET A 1 -58.75 -7.03 -22.05
C MET A 1 -58.67 -6.27 -20.71
N ALA A 2 -59.77 -5.94 -20.02
CA ALA A 2 -59.78 -5.11 -18.81
C ALA A 2 -58.98 -5.66 -17.59
N MET A 3 -58.79 -6.97 -17.47
CA MET A 3 -58.05 -7.57 -16.35
C MET A 3 -56.56 -7.20 -16.37
N LYS A 4 -55.93 -7.04 -17.55
CA LYS A 4 -54.49 -6.73 -17.64
C LYS A 4 -54.17 -5.33 -17.11
N GLU A 5 -55.02 -4.34 -17.41
CA GLU A 5 -54.83 -2.96 -16.97
C GLU A 5 -54.97 -2.80 -15.45
N LYS A 6 -55.81 -3.62 -14.82
CA LYS A 6 -56.01 -3.58 -13.36
C LYS A 6 -54.76 -4.00 -12.57
N TYR A 7 -54.00 -4.99 -13.06
CA TYR A 7 -52.83 -5.54 -12.35
C TYR A 7 -51.50 -4.93 -12.76
N LYS A 8 -51.46 -4.24 -13.91
CA LYS A 8 -50.28 -3.55 -14.41
C LYS A 8 -49.56 -2.67 -13.34
N PRO A 9 -50.24 -1.76 -12.62
CA PRO A 9 -49.56 -0.93 -11.62
C PRO A 9 -49.04 -1.73 -10.43
N ILE A 10 -49.69 -2.84 -10.06
CA ILE A 10 -49.25 -3.70 -8.96
C ILE A 10 -47.95 -4.41 -9.34
N ILE A 11 -47.87 -4.91 -10.58
CA ILE A 11 -46.69 -5.60 -11.10
C ILE A 11 -45.52 -4.62 -11.21
N GLU A 12 -45.75 -3.43 -11.75
CA GLU A 12 -44.74 -2.38 -11.88
C GLU A 12 -44.21 -1.96 -10.50
N ASN A 13 -45.10 -1.60 -9.57
CA ASN A 13 -44.70 -1.20 -8.22
C ASN A 13 -43.96 -2.32 -7.47
N SER A 14 -44.37 -3.59 -7.65
CA SER A 14 -43.69 -4.72 -7.04
C SER A 14 -42.30 -4.95 -7.64
N SER A 15 -42.16 -4.74 -8.96
CA SER A 15 -40.87 -4.82 -9.64
C SER A 15 -39.92 -3.73 -9.15
N ASP A 16 -40.41 -2.49 -9.04
CA ASP A 16 -39.61 -1.36 -8.58
C ASP A 16 -39.24 -1.48 -7.10
N ALA A 17 -40.16 -1.93 -6.24
CA ALA A 17 -39.86 -2.27 -4.86
C ALA A 17 -38.79 -3.37 -4.76
N GLY A 18 -38.87 -4.39 -5.62
CA GLY A 18 -37.86 -5.45 -5.73
C GLY A 18 -36.48 -4.92 -6.12
N ARG A 19 -36.42 -4.01 -7.11
CA ARG A 19 -35.17 -3.34 -7.52
C ARG A 19 -34.56 -2.52 -6.37
N LEU A 20 -35.38 -1.69 -5.71
CA LEU A 20 -34.95 -0.90 -4.56
C LEU A 20 -34.43 -1.77 -3.41
N LEU A 21 -35.10 -2.89 -3.13
CA LEU A 21 -34.66 -3.82 -2.09
C LEU A 21 -33.33 -4.49 -2.45
N CYS A 22 -33.16 -4.89 -3.71
CA CYS A 22 -31.90 -5.44 -4.22
C CYS A 22 -30.76 -4.42 -4.10
N ASP A 23 -31.00 -3.17 -4.47
CA ASP A 23 -30.00 -2.09 -4.38
C ASP A 23 -29.63 -1.78 -2.93
N LEU A 24 -30.62 -1.69 -2.04
CA LEU A 24 -30.40 -1.49 -0.62
C LEU A 24 -29.63 -2.67 -0.02
N HIS A 25 -30.01 -3.90 -0.35
CA HIS A 25 -29.31 -5.10 0.11
C HIS A 25 -27.86 -5.13 -0.40
N HIS A 26 -27.64 -4.74 -1.66
CA HIS A 26 -26.31 -4.62 -2.25
C HIS A 26 -25.47 -3.59 -1.48
N SER A 27 -25.99 -2.37 -1.29
CA SER A 27 -25.32 -1.29 -0.56
C SER A 27 -24.96 -1.69 0.87
N LYS A 28 -25.90 -2.31 1.60
CA LYS A 28 -25.65 -2.85 2.95
C LYS A 28 -24.57 -3.93 2.95
N THR A 29 -24.56 -4.78 1.94
CA THR A 29 -23.57 -5.87 1.80
C THR A 29 -22.17 -5.33 1.51
N VAL A 30 -22.04 -4.39 0.57
CA VAL A 30 -20.77 -3.72 0.26
C VAL A 30 -20.24 -2.98 1.50
N THR A 31 -21.11 -2.24 2.19
CA THR A 31 -20.74 -1.53 3.42
C THR A 31 -20.22 -2.48 4.51
N ARG A 32 -20.96 -3.56 4.81
CA ARG A 32 -20.53 -4.60 5.77
C ARG A 32 -19.19 -5.22 5.38
N HIS A 33 -19.02 -5.55 4.10
CA HIS A 33 -17.77 -6.11 3.59
C HIS A 33 -16.61 -5.11 3.77
N SER A 34 -16.82 -3.82 3.49
CA SER A 34 -15.81 -2.79 3.68
C SER A 34 -15.38 -2.68 5.15
N LEU A 35 -16.35 -2.61 6.06
CA LEU A 35 -16.10 -2.46 7.50
C LEU A 35 -15.32 -3.66 8.07
N LEU A 36 -15.76 -4.88 7.76
CA LEU A 36 -15.13 -6.09 8.28
C LEU A 36 -13.74 -6.36 7.69
N THR A 37 -13.50 -5.93 6.45
CA THR A 37 -12.19 -6.12 5.80
C THR A 37 -11.23 -4.96 6.02
N ASN A 38 -11.62 -3.92 6.75
CA ASN A 38 -10.76 -2.74 6.96
C ASN A 38 -9.55 -3.04 7.86
N SER A 39 -9.70 -3.96 8.82
CA SER A 39 -8.63 -4.37 9.73
C SER A 39 -7.74 -5.50 9.20
N LEU A 40 -8.06 -6.05 8.02
CA LEU A 40 -7.35 -7.21 7.46
C LEU A 40 -6.14 -6.80 6.62
N ASN A 41 -5.13 -7.68 6.55
CA ASN A 41 -4.00 -7.49 5.66
C ASN A 41 -4.43 -7.53 4.18
N LYS A 42 -3.63 -6.94 3.29
CA LYS A 42 -3.97 -6.79 1.85
C LYS A 42 -4.24 -8.15 1.18
N THR A 43 -3.48 -9.18 1.53
CA THR A 43 -3.61 -10.53 0.97
C THR A 43 -4.94 -11.17 1.33
N SER A 44 -5.30 -11.19 2.63
CA SER A 44 -6.58 -11.73 3.08
C SER A 44 -7.75 -10.89 2.57
N LYS A 45 -7.62 -9.56 2.53
CA LYS A 45 -8.66 -8.68 1.96
C LYS A 45 -8.94 -9.00 0.49
N ASN A 46 -7.90 -9.23 -0.32
CA ASN A 46 -8.06 -9.59 -1.72
C ASN A 46 -8.66 -11.00 -1.89
N GLY A 47 -8.22 -11.95 -1.06
CA GLY A 47 -8.81 -13.29 -1.04
C GLY A 47 -10.29 -13.26 -0.66
N LEU A 48 -10.67 -12.54 0.39
CA LEU A 48 -12.07 -12.44 0.83
C LEU A 48 -12.98 -11.79 -0.23
N ARG A 49 -12.45 -10.89 -1.07
CA ARG A 49 -13.19 -10.30 -2.19
C ARG A 49 -13.52 -11.30 -3.30
N SER A 50 -12.71 -12.33 -3.49
CA SER A 50 -12.94 -13.36 -4.52
C SER A 50 -13.84 -14.49 -4.04
N LEU A 51 -14.22 -14.53 -2.76
CA LEU A 51 -15.10 -15.57 -2.22
C LEU A 51 -16.54 -15.36 -2.71
N SER A 52 -17.20 -16.46 -3.10
CA SER A 52 -18.63 -16.45 -3.36
C SER A 52 -19.41 -16.14 -2.08
N ARG A 53 -20.40 -15.25 -2.22
CA ARG A 53 -21.34 -14.91 -1.16
C ARG A 53 -22.42 -15.98 -1.11
N ASP A 54 -22.77 -16.40 0.09
CA ASP A 54 -23.83 -17.38 0.34
C ASP A 54 -24.70 -16.84 1.48
N LYS A 55 -25.37 -17.71 2.25
CA LYS A 55 -26.07 -17.36 3.50
C LYS A 55 -25.22 -16.50 4.45
N TYR A 56 -23.89 -16.64 4.39
CA TYR A 56 -22.93 -15.81 5.11
C TYR A 56 -22.19 -14.84 4.18
N LEU A 57 -21.75 -13.70 4.74
CA LEU A 57 -21.10 -12.62 3.97
C LEU A 57 -19.85 -13.08 3.19
N PHE A 58 -19.10 -14.06 3.73
CA PHE A 58 -17.92 -14.66 3.10
C PHE A 58 -18.14 -16.15 2.77
N GLY A 59 -19.40 -16.59 2.75
CA GLY A 59 -19.78 -17.99 2.58
C GLY A 59 -19.48 -18.87 3.79
N GLN A 60 -19.83 -20.15 3.67
CA GLN A 60 -19.56 -21.15 4.69
C GLN A 60 -18.05 -21.51 4.73
N ASN A 61 -17.58 -22.00 5.88
CA ASN A 61 -16.20 -22.46 6.09
C ASN A 61 -15.11 -21.40 5.83
N LEU A 62 -15.31 -20.16 6.30
CA LEU A 62 -14.33 -19.07 6.19
C LEU A 62 -12.94 -19.46 6.74
N SER A 63 -12.89 -20.20 7.84
CA SER A 63 -11.62 -20.64 8.46
C SER A 63 -10.78 -21.52 7.53
N GLY A 64 -11.43 -22.48 6.84
CA GLY A 64 -10.78 -23.32 5.83
C GLY A 64 -10.25 -22.48 4.68
N LYS A 65 -11.12 -21.64 4.10
CA LYS A 65 -10.75 -20.76 2.99
C LYS A 65 -9.62 -19.79 3.35
N LEU A 66 -9.57 -19.29 4.58
CA LEU A 66 -8.49 -18.41 5.03
C LEU A 66 -7.16 -19.17 5.16
N SER A 67 -7.22 -20.43 5.56
CA SER A 67 -6.04 -21.31 5.61
C SER A 67 -5.53 -21.62 4.21
N ASP A 68 -6.44 -21.92 3.28
CA ASP A 68 -6.11 -22.13 1.86
C ASP A 68 -5.48 -20.88 1.25
N LEU A 69 -6.05 -19.69 1.50
CA LEU A 69 -5.48 -18.42 1.03
C LEU A 69 -4.08 -18.18 1.58
N LYS A 70 -3.80 -18.57 2.83
CA LYS A 70 -2.45 -18.47 3.42
C LYS A 70 -1.48 -19.44 2.74
N LEU A 71 -1.90 -20.68 2.47
CA LEU A 71 -1.09 -21.67 1.75
C LEU A 71 -0.77 -21.19 0.34
N ILE A 72 -1.78 -20.70 -0.40
CA ILE A 72 -1.60 -20.12 -1.74
C ILE A 72 -0.64 -18.92 -1.68
N SER A 73 -0.80 -18.02 -0.71
CA SER A 73 0.11 -16.89 -0.54
C SER A 73 1.54 -17.33 -0.25
N LYS A 74 1.73 -18.40 0.52
CA LYS A 74 3.05 -18.98 0.81
C LYS A 74 3.65 -19.58 -0.46
N SER A 75 2.91 -20.42 -1.17
CA SER A 75 3.34 -21.01 -2.45
C SER A 75 3.67 -19.94 -3.49
N ALA A 76 2.87 -18.87 -3.59
CA ALA A 76 3.15 -17.75 -4.48
C ALA A 76 4.43 -16.98 -4.10
N SER A 77 4.73 -16.86 -2.80
CA SER A 77 5.99 -16.29 -2.33
C SER A 77 7.18 -17.16 -2.68
N ASP A 78 7.05 -18.47 -2.54
CA ASP A 78 8.12 -19.44 -2.86
C ASP A 78 8.40 -19.49 -4.37
N MET A 79 7.37 -19.32 -5.21
CA MET A 79 7.49 -19.26 -6.67
C MET A 79 8.05 -17.95 -7.20
N LYS A 80 7.96 -16.86 -6.42
CA LYS A 80 8.57 -15.58 -6.80
C LYS A 80 10.08 -15.77 -6.69
N LYS A 81 10.68 -16.28 -7.77
CA LYS A 81 12.10 -16.48 -7.95
C LYS A 81 12.79 -15.29 -7.31
N GLN A 82 13.71 -15.55 -6.38
CA GLN A 82 14.63 -14.52 -5.88
C GLN A 82 15.05 -13.73 -7.11
N THR A 83 14.58 -12.48 -7.22
CA THR A 83 15.18 -11.54 -8.15
C THR A 83 16.62 -11.50 -7.68
N PHE A 84 17.49 -12.23 -8.39
CA PHE A 84 18.90 -12.26 -8.07
C PHE A 84 19.28 -10.80 -7.93
N LYS A 85 19.61 -10.38 -6.71
CA LYS A 85 20.34 -9.15 -6.53
C LYS A 85 21.58 -9.40 -7.35
N SER A 86 21.65 -8.76 -8.52
CA SER A 86 22.78 -8.81 -9.41
C SER A 86 23.94 -8.15 -8.67
N ASN A 87 24.54 -8.89 -7.73
CA ASN A 87 25.88 -8.64 -7.21
C ASN A 87 26.85 -9.14 -8.28
N THR A 88 26.73 -8.62 -9.50
CA THR A 88 27.84 -8.65 -10.43
C THR A 88 28.65 -7.41 -10.09
N PRO A 89 29.88 -7.55 -9.54
CA PRO A 89 30.80 -6.42 -9.59
C PRO A 89 31.00 -6.14 -11.08
N ILE A 90 30.61 -4.95 -11.52
CA ILE A 90 30.93 -4.45 -12.85
C ILE A 90 32.46 -4.45 -12.91
N LYS A 91 33.05 -5.51 -13.47
CA LYS A 91 34.47 -5.53 -13.80
C LYS A 91 34.64 -4.52 -14.93
N THR A 92 35.20 -3.37 -14.56
CA THR A 92 35.72 -2.35 -15.45
C THR A 92 36.59 -3.03 -16.53
N ILE A 93 36.06 -3.12 -17.75
CA ILE A 93 36.90 -3.33 -18.92
C ILE A 93 37.64 -2.02 -19.13
N SER A 94 38.91 -2.03 -18.78
CA SER A 94 39.90 -1.02 -19.11
C SER A 94 39.99 -0.89 -20.63
N ARG A 95 39.17 -0.03 -21.23
CA ARG A 95 39.54 0.64 -22.48
C ARG A 95 40.12 1.98 -22.08
N GLN A 96 41.45 2.07 -22.18
CA GLN A 96 42.15 3.33 -22.30
C GLN A 96 41.42 4.16 -23.36
N ARG A 97 40.70 5.19 -22.93
CA ARG A 97 40.28 6.31 -23.76
C ARG A 97 40.83 7.56 -23.12
N ILE A 98 41.97 7.96 -23.68
CA ILE A 98 42.38 9.33 -24.03
C ILE A 98 41.55 10.39 -23.30
N ALA A 99 42.24 11.12 -22.44
CA ALA A 99 41.75 12.31 -21.78
C ALA A 99 41.12 13.28 -22.78
N HIS A 100 39.83 13.56 -22.61
CA HIS A 100 39.24 14.84 -22.96
C HIS A 100 38.42 15.28 -21.75
N THR A 101 38.98 16.24 -21.04
CA THR A 101 38.34 16.97 -19.95
C THR A 101 37.36 17.97 -20.53
N ASP A 102 36.28 17.49 -21.14
CA ASP A 102 35.16 18.37 -21.51
C ASP A 102 34.16 18.37 -20.36
N ASN A 103 34.47 19.21 -19.37
CA ASN A 103 33.51 19.73 -18.41
C ASN A 103 32.45 20.53 -19.18
N LEU A 104 31.45 19.82 -19.71
CA LEU A 104 30.26 20.44 -20.27
C LEU A 104 29.49 21.11 -19.13
N ASN A 105 29.69 22.43 -19.11
CA ASN A 105 28.97 23.43 -18.35
C ASN A 105 27.46 23.16 -18.38
N SER A 106 26.92 22.56 -17.33
CA SER A 106 25.48 22.63 -16.99
C SER A 106 25.29 23.34 -15.65
N LYS A 107 25.99 24.47 -15.49
CA LYS A 107 25.62 25.46 -14.48
C LYS A 107 24.27 26.04 -14.88
N ARG A 108 23.21 25.68 -14.15
CA ARG A 108 21.88 26.28 -14.29
C ARG A 108 21.98 27.81 -14.19
N PRO A 109 21.20 28.58 -14.97
CA PRO A 109 21.19 30.02 -14.86
C PRO A 109 20.77 30.46 -13.45
N PRO A 110 21.33 31.56 -12.92
CA PRO A 110 20.94 32.09 -11.63
C PRO A 110 19.44 32.44 -11.65
N ARG A 111 18.68 31.92 -10.68
CA ARG A 111 17.33 32.41 -10.43
C ARG A 111 17.45 33.87 -10.02
N LEU A 112 16.83 34.77 -10.79
CA LEU A 112 16.62 36.15 -10.39
C LEU A 112 15.94 36.13 -9.02
N ALA A 113 16.69 36.53 -8.00
CA ALA A 113 16.11 36.79 -6.69
C ALA A 113 15.14 37.96 -6.85
N ALA A 114 13.90 37.77 -6.39
CA ALA A 114 12.94 38.86 -6.26
C ALA A 114 13.58 39.98 -5.41
N PRO A 115 13.37 41.27 -5.75
CA PRO A 115 13.99 42.37 -5.04
C PRO A 115 13.56 42.33 -3.57
N THR A 116 14.59 42.32 -2.73
CA THR A 116 14.52 42.22 -1.28
C THR A 116 13.92 43.51 -0.73
N ALA A 117 12.75 43.42 -0.09
CA ALA A 117 12.33 44.44 0.86
C ALA A 117 13.36 44.47 2.01
N ILE A 118 13.92 45.64 2.25
CA ILE A 118 14.97 45.93 3.23
C ILE A 118 14.54 45.41 4.62
N ARG A 119 15.24 44.40 5.14
CA ARG A 119 15.28 44.11 6.58
C ARG A 119 16.69 43.72 7.02
N PRO A 120 17.19 44.26 8.15
CA PRO A 120 18.58 44.17 8.53
C PRO A 120 18.99 42.75 8.98
N ARG A 121 20.24 42.44 8.67
CA ARG A 121 20.96 41.20 8.98
C ARG A 121 21.09 40.97 10.49
N LEU A 122 20.75 39.77 10.95
CA LEU A 122 21.36 39.16 12.13
C LEU A 122 21.74 37.72 11.78
N GLY A 123 23.04 37.45 11.76
CA GLY A 123 23.60 36.18 11.30
C GLY A 123 23.41 35.03 12.28
N LYS A 124 23.62 33.80 11.78
CA LYS A 124 24.70 32.90 12.21
C LYS A 124 24.64 31.60 11.41
N HIS A 125 25.83 31.17 10.99
CA HIS A 125 26.12 29.86 10.42
C HIS A 125 25.66 28.71 11.32
N GLN A 126 25.21 27.60 10.71
CA GLN A 126 25.45 26.28 11.26
C GLN A 126 25.92 25.32 10.15
N PRO A 127 27.04 24.60 10.33
CA PRO A 127 27.52 23.59 9.40
C PRO A 127 26.76 22.26 9.59
N THR A 128 26.59 21.55 8.48
CA THR A 128 26.05 20.19 8.43
C THR A 128 26.98 19.21 9.13
N ILE A 129 26.51 18.53 10.18
CA ILE A 129 27.18 17.37 10.75
C ILE A 129 26.55 16.10 10.16
N ARG A 130 27.23 15.48 9.21
CA ARG A 130 27.08 14.05 8.92
C ARG A 130 27.82 13.28 10.02
N LYS A 131 27.10 12.55 10.87
CA LYS A 131 27.67 11.45 11.66
C LYS A 131 26.94 10.17 11.30
N GLY A 132 27.61 9.35 10.50
CA GLY A 132 27.40 7.91 10.58
C GLY A 132 27.96 7.43 11.91
N SER A 133 27.21 6.59 12.62
CA SER A 133 27.79 5.71 13.63
C SER A 133 27.10 4.36 13.57
N ASN A 134 27.95 3.38 13.36
CA ASN A 134 27.73 1.96 13.22
C ASN A 134 27.36 1.39 14.60
N TYR A 135 26.16 0.82 14.76
CA TYR A 135 25.80 0.10 15.98
C TYR A 135 25.98 -1.40 15.73
N ASN A 136 27.16 -1.90 16.08
CA ASN A 136 27.43 -3.31 16.27
C ASN A 136 27.75 -3.54 17.75
N ASN A 137 26.86 -4.30 18.40
CA ASN A 137 27.09 -5.29 19.46
C ASN A 137 27.87 -4.89 20.71
N GLN A 138 27.18 -4.89 21.87
CA GLN A 138 27.33 -5.86 22.98
C GLN A 138 26.44 -5.40 24.18
N PRO A 139 25.76 -6.31 24.90
CA PRO A 139 24.87 -5.99 26.02
C PRO A 139 25.64 -5.93 27.36
N LEU A 140 25.37 -4.91 28.17
CA LEU A 140 25.85 -4.83 29.55
C LEU A 140 24.74 -5.28 30.51
N GLU A 141 24.77 -6.57 30.84
CA GLU A 141 24.26 -7.14 32.08
C GLU A 141 24.91 -6.46 33.30
N HIS A 142 24.26 -6.57 34.47
CA HIS A 142 24.64 -6.10 35.83
C HIS A 142 24.04 -4.76 36.30
N ARG A 143 22.91 -4.81 37.03
CA ARG A 143 22.92 -4.84 38.51
C ARG A 143 21.51 -4.68 39.08
N ARG A 144 21.14 -5.71 39.84
CA ARG A 144 20.09 -5.81 40.85
C ARG A 144 19.90 -4.54 41.69
N TYR A 145 18.64 -4.18 41.90
CA TYR A 145 18.18 -3.60 43.17
C TYR A 145 16.89 -4.29 43.60
N ASN A 146 17.02 -5.19 44.59
CA ASN A 146 15.93 -5.49 45.50
C ASN A 146 15.96 -4.39 46.56
N LEU A 147 14.88 -3.62 46.69
CA LEU A 147 14.60 -2.86 47.90
C LEU A 147 13.44 -3.55 48.64
N ARG A 148 13.66 -3.65 49.95
CA ARG A 148 12.80 -4.15 51.03
C ARG A 148 11.31 -3.87 50.87
#